data_AF-A0A5P2G1E8-F1
#
_entry.id   AF-A0A5P2G1E8-F1
#
_cell.length_a   1.000
_cell.length_b   1.000
_cell.length_c   1.000
_cell.angle_alpha   90.00
_cell.angle_beta   90.00
_cell.angle_gamma   90.00
#
_symmetry.space_group_name_H-M   'P 1'
#
loop_
_entity.id
_entity.type
_entity.pdbx_description
1 polymer ?
#
loop_
_entity_poly.entity_id
_entity_poly.type
_entity_poly.pdbx_seq_one_letter_code
_entity_poly.pdbx_strand_id
1 'polypeptide(L)'
;MENHIQINSYSCTPSGLSQEEFFEGFSVPRNKELMRIFKDLDLVEQLGSGVPRILQAYSKENFQFSENFLRLTLPASEEIAPQDTPQDTQQDTPQDTPQVEELLKVMDGQHSRQELQDLLKLADRENFRLNYLQPAINAGYIALTLPDKPTSRNQRYYLTQKGKNRIK
;
A
#
# COMPACT_ATOMS: atom_id res chain seq x y z
N MET A 1 8.72 -18.27 25.27
CA MET A 1 8.35 -19.02 24.05
C MET A 1 8.78 -18.15 22.88
N GLU A 2 9.38 -18.74 21.86
CA GLU A 2 9.75 -18.00 20.65
C GLU A 2 8.46 -17.62 19.90
N ASN A 3 8.03 -16.37 20.05
CA ASN A 3 6.79 -15.87 19.47
C ASN A 3 7.01 -15.45 18.01
N HIS A 4 7.11 -16.42 17.11
CA HIS A 4 7.22 -16.17 15.67
C HIS A 4 6.64 -17.33 14.85
N ILE A 5 6.24 -17.05 13.61
CA ILE A 5 5.82 -18.04 12.61
C ILE A 5 6.95 -18.16 11.58
N GLN A 6 7.36 -19.39 11.25
CA GLN A 6 8.30 -19.65 10.14
C GLN A 6 7.60 -20.38 9.00
N ILE A 7 7.80 -19.88 7.78
CA ILE A 7 7.33 -20.49 6.54
C ILE A 7 8.56 -20.88 5.72
N ASN A 8 8.71 -22.17 5.44
CA ASN A 8 9.80 -22.70 4.61
C ASN A 8 9.23 -23.23 3.28
N SER A 9 9.68 -22.64 2.18
CA SER A 9 9.35 -23.09 0.83
C SER A 9 10.59 -23.70 0.17
N TYR A 10 10.49 -24.94 -0.31
CA TYR A 10 11.59 -25.68 -0.95
C TYR A 10 11.79 -25.27 -2.42
N SER A 11 11.85 -23.97 -2.67
CA SER A 11 12.31 -23.40 -3.93
C SER A 11 12.69 -21.93 -3.72
N CYS A 12 13.88 -21.50 -4.15
CA CYS A 12 14.33 -20.13 -3.90
C CYS A 12 13.58 -19.10 -4.74
N THR A 13 13.43 -19.36 -6.04
CA THR A 13 12.61 -18.62 -7.02
C THR A 13 12.35 -19.52 -8.25
N PRO A 14 11.26 -19.33 -9.02
CA PRO A 14 11.10 -19.94 -10.35
C PRO A 14 12.32 -19.66 -11.23
N SER A 15 12.67 -20.61 -12.11
CA SER A 15 13.78 -20.42 -13.06
C SER A 15 13.55 -19.15 -13.88
N GLY A 16 14.37 -18.13 -13.65
CA GLY A 16 14.30 -16.84 -14.35
C GLY A 16 13.67 -15.67 -13.59
N LEU A 17 13.37 -15.80 -12.29
CA LEU A 17 12.92 -14.68 -11.44
C LEU A 17 14.02 -14.28 -10.45
N SER A 18 14.43 -13.00 -10.45
CA SER A 18 15.39 -12.45 -9.49
C SER A 18 14.76 -12.20 -8.12
N GLN A 19 15.58 -11.93 -7.10
CA GLN A 19 15.07 -11.54 -5.77
C GLN A 19 14.40 -10.17 -5.82
N GLU A 20 14.93 -9.24 -6.62
CA GLU A 20 14.34 -7.92 -6.84
C GLU A 20 12.95 -8.04 -7.45
N GLU A 21 12.81 -8.82 -8.52
CA GLU A 21 11.53 -9.07 -9.18
C GLU A 21 10.52 -9.75 -8.23
N PHE A 22 10.98 -10.68 -7.39
CA PHE A 22 10.15 -11.28 -6.34
C PHE A 22 9.58 -10.22 -5.39
N PHE A 23 10.42 -9.29 -4.91
CA PHE A 23 10.00 -8.24 -3.99
C PHE A 23 9.13 -7.16 -4.65
N GLU A 24 9.31 -6.91 -5.94
CA GLU A 24 8.46 -6.03 -6.75
C GLU A 24 7.09 -6.65 -7.06
N GLY A 25 6.88 -7.93 -6.70
CA GLY A 25 5.62 -8.62 -6.89
C GLY A 25 5.49 -9.29 -8.25
N PHE A 26 6.56 -9.48 -9.01
CA PHE A 26 6.49 -10.30 -10.22
C PHE A 26 6.19 -11.75 -9.84
N SER A 27 5.14 -12.30 -10.45
CA SER A 27 4.65 -13.64 -10.13
C SER A 27 4.54 -14.50 -11.38
N VAL A 28 5.36 -15.54 -11.42
CA VAL A 28 5.31 -16.59 -12.45
C VAL A 28 4.89 -17.89 -11.78
N PRO A 29 3.61 -18.30 -11.87
CA PRO A 29 3.13 -19.53 -11.25
C PRO A 29 3.87 -20.74 -11.82
N ARG A 30 4.53 -21.53 -10.95
CA ARG A 30 5.14 -22.80 -11.36
C ARG A 30 4.11 -23.79 -11.88
N ASN A 31 2.93 -23.83 -11.25
CA ASN A 31 1.81 -24.65 -11.67
C ASN A 31 0.57 -23.77 -11.92
N LYS A 32 0.26 -23.57 -13.19
CA LYS A 32 -0.87 -22.73 -13.63
C LYS A 32 -2.23 -23.33 -13.27
N GLU A 33 -2.36 -24.65 -13.25
CA GLU A 33 -3.61 -25.33 -12.89
C GLU A 33 -3.94 -25.18 -11.41
N LEU A 34 -2.94 -25.36 -10.53
CA LEU A 34 -3.13 -25.06 -9.11
C LEU A 34 -3.57 -23.61 -8.93
N MET A 35 -2.88 -22.67 -9.56
CA MET A 35 -3.25 -21.26 -9.49
C MET A 35 -4.71 -21.03 -9.90
N ARG A 36 -5.13 -21.61 -11.03
CA ARG A 36 -6.50 -21.52 -11.52
C ARG A 36 -7.51 -22.00 -10.48
N ILE A 37 -7.26 -23.14 -9.84
CA ILE A 37 -8.12 -23.66 -8.77
C ILE A 37 -8.21 -22.67 -7.60
N PHE A 38 -7.08 -22.14 -7.12
CA PHE A 38 -7.09 -21.17 -6.02
C PHE A 38 -7.86 -19.88 -6.38
N LYS A 39 -7.76 -19.43 -7.63
CA LYS A 39 -8.51 -18.28 -8.14
C LYS A 39 -10.00 -18.57 -8.26
N ASP A 40 -10.37 -19.72 -8.80
CA ASP A 40 -11.76 -20.14 -8.97
C ASP A 40 -12.47 -20.31 -7.62
N LEU A 41 -11.70 -20.59 -6.55
CA LEU A 41 -12.19 -20.67 -5.17
C LEU A 41 -12.12 -19.33 -4.40
N ASP A 42 -11.75 -18.22 -5.05
CA ASP A 42 -11.56 -16.90 -4.42
C ASP A 42 -10.58 -16.93 -3.22
N LEU A 43 -9.64 -17.88 -3.21
CA LEU A 43 -8.62 -18.01 -2.16
C LEU A 43 -7.39 -17.13 -2.42
N VAL A 44 -7.31 -16.53 -3.60
CA VAL A 44 -6.25 -15.59 -4.00
C VAL A 44 -6.85 -14.46 -4.81
N GLU A 45 -6.35 -13.24 -4.59
CA GLU A 45 -6.81 -12.05 -5.30
C GLU A 45 -6.16 -11.95 -6.69
N GLN A 46 -5.04 -11.22 -6.75
CA GLN A 46 -4.28 -10.93 -7.95
C GLN A 46 -2.88 -11.51 -7.81
N LEU A 47 -2.37 -12.11 -8.88
CA LEU A 47 -0.99 -12.60 -8.89
C LEU A 47 -0.03 -11.45 -8.63
N GLY A 48 0.89 -11.65 -7.70
CA GLY A 48 1.94 -10.69 -7.40
C GLY A 48 1.65 -9.66 -6.32
N SER A 49 0.42 -9.56 -5.80
CA SER A 49 0.09 -8.60 -4.74
C SER A 49 0.56 -9.04 -3.34
N GLY A 50 0.76 -10.33 -3.14
CA GLY A 50 1.04 -10.90 -1.82
C GLY A 50 2.36 -10.45 -1.20
N VAL A 51 3.48 -10.56 -1.93
CA VAL A 51 4.81 -10.17 -1.41
C VAL A 51 4.88 -8.67 -1.11
N PRO A 52 4.46 -7.75 -2.00
CA PRO A 52 4.38 -6.34 -1.68
C PRO A 52 3.53 -6.04 -0.43
N ARG A 53 2.40 -6.74 -0.25
CA ARG A 53 1.55 -6.58 0.94
C ARG A 53 2.26 -7.02 2.22
N ILE A 54 2.97 -8.16 2.19
CA ILE A 54 3.77 -8.60 3.34
C ILE A 54 4.84 -7.56 3.67
N LEU A 55 5.46 -6.95 2.66
CA LEU A 55 6.50 -5.93 2.83
C LEU A 55 6.01 -4.63 3.48
N GLN A 56 4.70 -4.37 3.51
CA GLN A 56 4.13 -3.24 4.23
C GLN A 56 4.19 -3.44 5.75
N ALA A 57 4.14 -4.69 6.22
CA ALA A 57 4.16 -5.03 7.64
C ALA A 57 5.51 -5.58 8.11
N TYR A 58 6.27 -6.24 7.22
CA TYR A 58 7.51 -6.93 7.55
C TYR A 58 8.64 -6.52 6.61
N SER A 59 9.82 -6.22 7.15
CA SER A 59 10.98 -5.83 6.34
C SER A 59 11.50 -7.01 5.48
N LYS A 60 12.21 -6.67 4.39
CA LYS A 60 12.88 -7.65 3.51
C LYS A 60 13.84 -8.58 4.25
N GLU A 61 14.38 -8.13 5.39
CA GLU A 61 15.29 -8.91 6.25
C GLU A 61 14.63 -10.17 6.84
N ASN A 62 13.30 -10.21 6.88
CA ASN A 62 12.54 -11.39 7.30
C ASN A 62 12.55 -12.52 6.25
N PHE A 63 13.05 -12.25 5.04
CA PHE A 63 13.16 -13.22 3.95
C PHE A 63 14.61 -13.68 3.80
N GLN A 64 14.83 -14.98 3.84
CA GLN A 64 16.13 -15.60 3.62
C GLN A 64 16.07 -16.48 2.37
N PHE A 65 16.80 -16.08 1.34
CA PHE A 65 16.97 -16.84 0.11
C PHE A 65 18.24 -17.69 0.21
N SER A 66 18.07 -18.98 -0.06
CA SER A 66 19.15 -19.95 -0.27
C SER A 66 19.10 -20.43 -1.73
N GLU A 67 20.04 -21.26 -2.17
CA GLU A 67 19.92 -21.96 -3.45
C GLU A 67 18.69 -22.87 -3.53
N ASN A 68 18.30 -23.46 -2.39
CA ASN A 68 17.30 -24.53 -2.36
C ASN A 68 15.98 -24.15 -1.69
N PHE A 69 15.95 -23.07 -0.91
CA PHE A 69 14.76 -22.69 -0.16
C PHE A 69 14.61 -21.18 -0.01
N LEU A 70 13.38 -20.77 0.20
CA LEU A 70 12.98 -19.47 0.71
C LEU A 70 12.43 -19.67 2.11
N ARG A 71 12.98 -18.96 3.09
CA ARG A 71 12.47 -18.91 4.46
C ARG A 71 11.92 -17.52 4.77
N LEU A 72 10.70 -17.47 5.28
CA LEU A 72 10.08 -16.26 5.82
C LEU A 72 9.87 -16.43 7.33
N THR A 73 10.41 -15.51 8.12
CA THR A 73 10.25 -15.48 9.57
C THR A 73 9.40 -14.29 9.97
N LEU A 74 8.20 -14.54 10.49
CA LEU A 74 7.26 -13.50 10.91
C LEU A 74 7.25 -13.42 12.44
N PRO A 75 7.89 -12.41 13.05
CA PRO A 75 7.76 -12.20 14.49
C PRO A 75 6.30 -11.89 14.86
N ALA A 76 5.85 -12.34 16.03
CA ALA A 76 4.57 -11.90 16.56
C ALA A 76 4.67 -10.42 16.91
N SER A 77 4.01 -9.56 16.13
CA SER A 77 3.81 -8.16 16.50
C SER A 77 2.85 -8.10 17.69
N GLU A 78 3.12 -7.22 18.65
CA GLU A 78 2.06 -6.71 19.52
C GLU A 78 1.02 -5.99 18.63
N GLU A 79 -0.26 -6.16 18.97
CA GLU A 79 -1.48 -5.74 18.26
C GLU A 79 -1.30 -4.70 17.13
N ILE A 80 -1.45 -5.15 15.88
CA ILE A 80 -1.58 -4.28 14.73
C ILE A 80 -3.08 -3.99 14.56
N ALA A 81 -3.49 -2.74 14.80
CA ALA A 81 -4.82 -2.25 14.42
C ALA A 81 -5.06 -2.54 12.92
N PRO A 82 -6.27 -2.98 12.52
CA PRO A 82 -6.53 -3.48 11.18
C PRO A 82 -6.18 -2.42 10.13
N GLN A 83 -5.13 -2.69 9.35
CA GLN A 83 -4.76 -1.93 8.15
C GLN A 83 -5.12 -2.78 6.93
N ASP A 84 -6.35 -2.60 6.45
CA ASP A 84 -6.74 -3.02 5.11
C ASP A 84 -6.39 -1.89 4.13
N THR A 85 -5.51 -2.18 3.16
CA THR A 85 -5.28 -1.32 1.98
C THR A 85 -5.09 -2.19 0.73
N PRO A 86 -5.77 -1.89 -0.40
CA PRO A 86 -5.32 -2.30 -1.72
C PRO A 86 -4.37 -1.23 -2.31
N GLN A 87 -3.15 -1.69 -2.64
CA GLN A 87 -2.20 -1.35 -3.74
C GLN A 87 -2.50 -0.13 -4.65
N ASP A 88 -1.55 0.60 -5.27
CA ASP A 88 -0.09 0.55 -5.45
C ASP A 88 0.29 1.83 -6.23
N THR A 89 1.28 2.62 -5.80
CA THR A 89 2.21 3.33 -6.71
C THR A 89 3.45 3.75 -5.93
N GLN A 90 4.59 3.45 -6.53
CA GLN A 90 5.95 3.62 -6.06
C GLN A 90 6.37 5.10 -5.85
N GLN A 91 7.41 5.26 -5.00
CA GLN A 91 8.24 6.45 -4.73
C GLN A 91 7.72 7.48 -3.71
N ASP A 92 7.99 7.25 -2.42
CA ASP A 92 8.08 8.32 -1.42
C ASP A 92 9.51 8.81 -1.30
N THR A 93 9.80 9.90 -2.01
CA THR A 93 10.44 11.02 -1.32
C THR A 93 9.30 11.91 -0.87
N PRO A 94 9.21 12.36 0.40
CA PRO A 94 8.17 13.31 0.80
C PRO A 94 8.38 14.60 0.00
N GLN A 95 7.63 14.75 -1.08
CA GLN A 95 7.68 15.94 -1.90
C GLN A 95 6.76 16.96 -1.23
N ASP A 96 7.35 17.78 -0.36
CA ASP A 96 6.75 19.01 0.17
C ASP A 96 6.55 20.01 -0.97
N THR A 97 5.58 19.74 -1.84
CA THR A 97 5.25 20.63 -2.95
C THR A 97 4.32 21.74 -2.47
N PRO A 98 4.39 22.95 -3.07
CA PRO A 98 3.47 24.04 -2.77
C PRO A 98 1.99 23.66 -2.87
N GLN A 99 1.66 22.74 -3.79
CA GLN A 99 0.33 22.22 -4.03
C GLN A 99 -0.21 21.43 -2.82
N VAL A 100 0.64 20.61 -2.19
CA VAL A 100 0.26 19.88 -0.97
C VAL A 100 -0.03 20.86 0.16
N GLU A 101 0.82 21.86 0.37
CA GLU A 101 0.58 22.87 1.41
C GLU A 101 -0.74 23.64 1.20
N GLU A 102 -1.04 24.02 -0.04
CA GLU A 102 -2.27 24.73 -0.38
C GLU A 102 -3.51 23.88 -0.06
N LEU A 103 -3.47 22.59 -0.41
CA LEU A 103 -4.51 21.64 -0.05
C LEU A 103 -4.68 21.53 1.47
N LEU A 104 -3.60 21.39 2.24
CA LEU A 104 -3.69 21.24 3.69
C LEU A 104 -4.30 22.48 4.38
N LYS A 105 -4.05 23.68 3.86
CA LYS A 105 -4.55 24.95 4.43
C LYS A 105 -6.06 25.14 4.26
N VAL A 106 -6.65 24.58 3.20
CA VAL A 106 -8.10 24.72 2.94
C VAL A 106 -8.95 23.64 3.62
N MET A 107 -8.32 22.61 4.19
CA MET A 107 -9.01 21.50 4.83
C MET A 107 -9.40 21.81 6.28
N ASP A 108 -10.70 21.81 6.55
CA ASP A 108 -11.26 21.78 7.91
C ASP A 108 -12.30 20.67 8.06
N GLY A 109 -12.04 19.69 8.93
CA GLY A 109 -12.91 18.51 9.08
C GLY A 109 -12.78 17.47 7.94
N GLN A 110 -13.90 16.91 7.50
CA GLN A 110 -13.96 15.82 6.50
C GLN A 110 -14.58 16.28 5.18
N HIS A 111 -13.82 16.15 4.09
CA HIS A 111 -14.25 16.59 2.76
C HIS A 111 -14.22 15.44 1.76
N SER A 112 -15.16 15.44 0.82
CA SER A 112 -15.08 14.64 -0.38
C SER A 112 -14.02 15.21 -1.33
N ARG A 113 -13.59 14.38 -2.29
CA ARG A 113 -12.69 14.81 -3.37
C ARG A 113 -13.21 16.03 -4.13
N GLN A 114 -14.53 16.09 -4.37
CA GLN A 114 -15.15 17.20 -5.10
C GLN A 114 -15.09 18.49 -4.29
N GLU A 115 -15.46 18.44 -3.01
CA GLU A 115 -15.40 19.60 -2.10
C GLU A 115 -13.97 20.15 -2.01
N LEU A 116 -12.94 19.29 -1.89
CA LEU A 116 -11.54 19.73 -1.89
C LEU A 116 -11.11 20.39 -3.20
N GLN A 117 -11.54 19.84 -4.34
CA GLN A 117 -11.25 20.43 -5.65
C GLN A 117 -11.93 21.80 -5.80
N ASP A 118 -13.17 21.94 -5.34
CA ASP A 118 -13.95 23.17 -5.42
C ASP A 118 -13.38 24.26 -4.51
N LEU A 119 -12.90 23.89 -3.31
CA LEU A 119 -12.23 24.81 -2.38
C LEU A 119 -10.96 25.42 -2.99
N LEU A 120 -10.20 24.63 -3.76
CA LEU A 120 -9.01 25.09 -4.49
C LEU A 120 -9.35 25.73 -5.85
N LYS A 121 -10.63 25.78 -6.25
CA LYS A 121 -11.09 26.32 -7.54
C LYS A 121 -10.38 25.69 -8.75
N LEU A 122 -10.04 24.40 -8.66
CA LEU A 122 -9.38 23.69 -9.75
C LEU A 122 -10.42 23.06 -10.68
N ALA A 123 -10.25 23.23 -11.99
CA ALA A 123 -11.15 22.62 -12.98
C ALA A 123 -10.75 21.17 -13.30
N ASP A 124 -9.45 20.90 -13.33
CA ASP A 124 -8.91 19.61 -13.77
C ASP A 124 -8.85 18.59 -12.61
N ARG A 125 -9.67 17.55 -12.76
CA ARG A 125 -9.77 16.43 -11.81
C ARG A 125 -8.50 15.59 -11.75
N GLU A 126 -7.85 15.35 -12.89
CA GLU A 126 -6.66 14.52 -12.95
C GLU A 126 -5.47 15.26 -12.33
N ASN A 127 -5.33 16.55 -12.65
CA ASN A 127 -4.33 17.42 -12.02
C ASN A 127 -4.51 17.46 -10.50
N PHE A 128 -5.73 17.68 -10.01
CA PHE A 128 -6.02 17.68 -8.57
C PHE A 128 -5.61 16.37 -7.90
N ARG A 129 -5.96 15.22 -8.51
CA ARG A 129 -5.61 13.91 -7.97
C ARG A 129 -4.10 13.72 -7.88
N LEU A 130 -3.39 13.95 -8.98
CA LEU A 130 -1.96 13.62 -9.12
C LEU A 130 -1.05 14.59 -8.38
N ASN A 131 -1.38 15.88 -8.33
CA ASN A 131 -0.47 16.91 -7.80
C ASN A 131 -0.82 17.39 -6.39
N TYR A 132 -2.04 17.14 -5.90
CA TYR A 132 -2.51 17.62 -4.61
C TYR A 132 -2.87 16.46 -3.69
N LEU A 133 -3.89 15.68 -4.06
CA LEU A 133 -4.50 14.70 -3.16
C LEU A 133 -3.61 13.47 -2.94
N GLN A 134 -3.10 12.85 -4.01
CA GLN A 134 -2.29 11.64 -3.92
C GLN A 134 -0.95 11.89 -3.21
N PRO A 135 -0.18 12.96 -3.52
CA PRO A 135 1.05 13.27 -2.79
C PRO A 135 0.79 13.54 -1.29
N ALA A 136 -0.30 14.22 -0.95
CA ALA A 136 -0.65 14.49 0.45
C ALA A 136 -1.07 13.23 1.24
N ILE A 137 -1.70 12.26 0.58
CA ILE A 137 -2.03 10.94 1.15
C ILE A 137 -0.76 10.13 1.34
N ASN A 138 0.10 10.04 0.31
CA ASN A 138 1.36 9.30 0.36
C ASN A 138 2.29 9.82 1.46
N ALA A 139 2.42 11.15 1.55
CA ALA A 139 3.19 11.79 2.62
C ALA A 139 2.55 11.65 4.02
N GLY A 140 1.34 11.07 4.14
CA GLY A 140 0.65 10.82 5.39
C GLY A 140 0.04 12.06 6.04
N TYR A 141 -0.12 13.17 5.30
CA TYR A 141 -0.75 14.39 5.79
C TYR A 141 -2.29 14.30 5.78
N ILE A 142 -2.84 13.50 4.86
CA ILE A 142 -4.28 13.27 4.69
C ILE A 142 -4.58 11.78 4.80
N ALA A 143 -5.70 11.43 5.44
CA ALA A 143 -6.20 10.07 5.54
C ALA A 143 -7.62 9.89 4.98
N LEU A 144 -7.94 8.65 4.63
CA LEU A 144 -9.24 8.20 4.12
C LEU A 144 -10.18 7.84 5.28
N THR A 145 -11.47 8.16 5.14
CA THR A 145 -12.50 7.72 6.09
C THR A 145 -12.96 6.27 5.87
N LEU A 146 -12.88 5.77 4.63
CA LEU A 146 -13.20 4.39 4.25
C LEU A 146 -11.96 3.72 3.61
N PRO A 147 -10.95 3.30 4.40
CA PRO A 147 -9.72 2.71 3.88
C PRO A 147 -9.98 1.45 3.05
N ASP A 148 -10.91 0.59 3.47
CA ASP A 148 -11.24 -0.67 2.79
C ASP A 148 -11.94 -0.50 1.44
N LYS A 149 -12.50 0.71 1.19
CA LYS A 149 -13.25 1.03 -0.03
C LYS A 149 -12.81 2.39 -0.58
N PRO A 150 -11.56 2.52 -1.06
CA PRO A 150 -10.97 3.81 -1.43
C PRO A 150 -11.65 4.48 -2.64
N THR A 151 -12.34 3.69 -3.47
CA THR A 151 -13.12 4.14 -4.63
C THR A 151 -14.60 4.37 -4.31
N SER A 152 -15.00 4.27 -3.03
CA SER A 152 -16.37 4.47 -2.60
C SER A 152 -16.90 5.86 -2.97
N ARG A 153 -18.14 5.92 -3.44
CA ARG A 153 -18.84 7.19 -3.68
C ARG A 153 -19.01 8.03 -2.40
N ASN A 154 -18.93 7.38 -1.22
CA ASN A 154 -19.04 8.02 0.09
C ASN A 154 -17.67 8.32 0.71
N GLN A 155 -16.58 8.17 -0.05
CA GLN A 155 -15.23 8.43 0.42
C GLN A 155 -15.06 9.91 0.82
N ARG A 156 -14.58 10.13 2.04
CA ARG A 156 -14.13 11.44 2.54
C ARG A 156 -12.67 11.39 3.02
N TYR A 157 -12.06 12.55 3.09
CA TYR A 157 -10.66 12.77 3.43
C TYR A 157 -10.55 13.76 4.59
N TYR A 158 -9.57 13.57 5.47
CA TYR A 158 -9.33 14.45 6.62
C TYR A 158 -7.86 14.60 6.93
N LEU A 159 -7.50 15.70 7.61
CA LEU A 159 -6.12 15.95 8.06
C LEU A 159 -5.72 15.02 9.19
N THR A 160 -4.57 14.36 9.03
CA THR A 160 -3.91 13.61 10.10
C THR A 160 -3.22 14.55 11.10
N GLN A 161 -2.74 14.02 12.22
CA GLN A 161 -1.93 14.82 13.15
C GLN A 161 -0.66 15.36 12.46
N LYS A 162 -0.05 14.58 11.55
CA LYS A 162 1.11 15.00 10.77
C LYS A 162 0.76 16.17 9.86
N GLY A 163 -0.38 16.12 9.15
CA GLY A 163 -0.87 17.21 8.30
C GLY A 163 -1.15 18.48 9.09
N LYS A 164 -1.79 18.36 10.27
CA LYS A 164 -2.04 19.50 11.16
C LYS A 164 -0.75 20.16 11.65
N ASN A 165 0.27 19.38 12.00
CA ASN A 165 1.56 19.90 12.45
C ASN A 165 2.34 20.59 11.33
N ARG A 166 2.03 20.31 10.06
CA ARG A 166 2.72 20.88 8.89
C ARG A 166 2.27 22.30 8.55
N ILE A 167 1.02 22.64 8.90
CA ILE A 167 0.40 23.96 8.66
C ILE A 167 0.42 24.87 9.90
N LYS A 168 0.99 24.38 11.02
CA LYS A 168 1.06 25.08 12.30
C LYS A 168 2.35 25.86 12.42
#